data_AF-A0A654IKE1-F1
#
_entry.id   AF-A0A654IKE1-F1
#
_cell.length_a   1.000
_cell.length_b   1.000
_cell.length_c   1.000
_cell.angle_alpha   90.00
_cell.angle_beta   90.00
_cell.angle_gamma   90.00
#
_symmetry.space_group_name_H-M   'P 1'
#
loop_
_entity.id
_entity.type
_entity.pdbx_description
1 polymer ?
#
loop_
_entity_poly.entity_id
_entity_poly.type
_entity_poly.pdbx_seq_one_letter_code
_entity_poly.pdbx_strand_id
1 'polypeptide(L)'
;MSFSVINFALLIVNCLFIFLILLIYLLTTRSYLNHQVPFINSSNLVINSTDINKVIRQFQVMFNLNDYQIIYTDTDNMIKVYKNINKNKKQIIISKYIFESVGYELDYLISRLWISAKQVQKDNLIRTYRITILTIPTLLVILLSLSMCGNFFLFIYNAITDIFEVNNLTSNQNNMNNSFLYKLWKYMIFNYLSFSFIICLFINYYISIVIKNKIELYYNDEVSKLVSSSLEMYEYDFKAARVYALSIRWTYIPVFKINNFWTNHYKWTGPFTIV
;
A
#
# COMPACT_ATOMS: atom_id res chain seq x y z
N MET A 1 5.77 -13.53 39.59
CA MET A 1 5.50 -14.18 38.28
C MET A 1 6.85 -14.44 37.63
N SER A 2 7.17 -15.67 37.21
CA SER A 2 8.46 -15.94 36.58
C SER A 2 8.58 -15.17 35.26
N PHE A 3 9.77 -14.70 34.91
CA PHE A 3 10.01 -13.98 33.64
C PHE A 3 9.55 -14.79 32.42
N SER A 4 9.61 -16.12 32.51
CA SER A 4 9.10 -17.05 31.51
C SER A 4 7.60 -16.88 31.25
N VAL A 5 6.78 -16.80 32.30
CA VAL A 5 5.32 -16.64 32.17
C VAL A 5 4.96 -15.29 31.54
N ILE A 6 5.66 -14.21 31.91
CA ILE A 6 5.41 -12.88 31.32
C ILE A 6 5.81 -12.86 29.84
N ASN A 7 6.98 -13.41 29.48
CA ASN A 7 7.39 -13.51 28.07
C ASN A 7 6.40 -14.30 27.23
N PHE A 8 5.88 -15.40 27.78
CA PHE A 8 4.87 -16.23 27.12
C PHE A 8 3.55 -15.48 26.93
N ALA A 9 3.08 -14.78 27.97
CA ALA A 9 1.87 -13.95 27.87
C ALA A 9 2.02 -12.85 26.81
N LEU A 10 3.16 -12.16 26.76
CA LEU A 10 3.44 -11.14 25.75
C LEU A 10 3.54 -11.73 24.33
N LEU A 11 4.11 -12.92 24.19
CA LEU A 11 4.15 -13.63 22.91
C LEU A 11 2.73 -13.94 22.42
N ILE A 12 1.85 -14.43 23.30
CA ILE A 12 0.43 -14.66 22.97
C ILE A 12 -0.23 -13.36 22.52
N VAL A 13 -0.04 -12.26 23.26
CA VAL A 13 -0.61 -10.95 22.90
C VAL A 13 -0.13 -10.51 21.52
N ASN A 14 1.18 -10.61 21.23
CA ASN A 14 1.72 -10.26 19.92
C ASN A 14 1.16 -11.15 18.79
N CYS A 15 1.00 -12.46 19.05
CA CYS A 15 0.37 -13.39 18.10
C CYS A 15 -1.11 -13.05 17.85
N LEU A 16 -1.86 -12.67 18.90
CA LEU A 16 -3.25 -12.22 18.77
C LEU A 16 -3.35 -10.95 17.92
N PHE A 17 -2.45 -9.99 18.07
CA PHE A 17 -2.41 -8.81 17.20
C PHE A 17 -2.17 -9.17 15.73
N ILE A 18 -1.23 -10.08 15.43
CA ILE A 18 -1.01 -10.54 14.06
C ILE A 18 -2.26 -11.26 13.52
N PHE A 19 -2.90 -12.09 14.33
CA PHE A 19 -4.15 -12.75 13.96
C PHE A 19 -5.26 -11.74 13.65
N LEU A 20 -5.39 -10.67 14.43
CA LEU A 20 -6.33 -9.58 14.16
C LEU A 20 -6.03 -8.87 12.82
N ILE A 21 -4.75 -8.63 12.50
CA ILE A 21 -4.37 -8.07 11.20
C ILE A 21 -4.78 -9.01 10.06
N LEU A 22 -4.54 -10.32 10.18
CA LEU A 22 -4.98 -11.30 9.18
C LEU A 22 -6.50 -11.36 9.05
N LEU A 23 -7.23 -11.24 10.15
CA LEU A 23 -8.69 -11.19 10.15
C LEU A 23 -9.20 -9.94 9.43
N ILE A 24 -8.56 -8.78 9.62
CA ILE A 24 -8.85 -7.57 8.85
C ILE A 24 -8.70 -7.86 7.36
N TYR A 25 -7.58 -8.44 6.92
CA TYR A 25 -7.35 -8.83 5.52
C TYR A 25 -8.45 -9.73 4.96
N LEU A 26 -8.94 -10.71 5.73
CA LEU A 26 -10.02 -11.60 5.31
C LEU A 26 -11.34 -10.84 5.11
N LEU A 27 -11.72 -10.01 6.08
CA LEU A 27 -12.95 -9.22 6.02
C LEU A 27 -12.93 -8.22 4.86
N THR A 28 -11.81 -7.51 4.67
CA THR A 28 -11.64 -6.54 3.59
C THR A 28 -11.59 -7.22 2.22
N THR A 29 -10.97 -8.40 2.11
CA THR A 29 -11.00 -9.20 0.87
C THR A 29 -12.43 -9.53 0.48
N ARG A 30 -13.24 -10.05 1.42
CA ARG A 30 -14.65 -10.35 1.17
C ARG A 30 -15.44 -9.10 0.77
N SER A 31 -15.24 -8.00 1.49
CA SER A 31 -15.88 -6.72 1.16
C SER A 31 -15.50 -6.22 -0.22
N TYR A 32 -14.22 -6.30 -0.60
CA TYR A 32 -13.72 -5.85 -1.89
C TYR A 32 -14.27 -6.69 -3.05
N LEU A 33 -14.32 -8.01 -2.89
CA LEU A 33 -14.88 -8.92 -3.91
C LEU A 33 -16.37 -8.67 -4.15
N ASN A 34 -17.12 -8.30 -3.10
CA ASN A 34 -18.55 -7.99 -3.21
C ASN A 34 -18.86 -6.54 -3.63
N HIS A 35 -17.91 -5.62 -3.46
CA HIS A 35 -18.09 -4.19 -3.80
C HIS A 35 -18.37 -4.02 -5.30
N GLN A 36 -19.39 -3.29 -5.69
CA GLN A 36 -19.64 -2.98 -7.10
C GLN A 36 -19.23 -1.52 -7.37
N VAL A 37 -18.42 -1.32 -8.41
CA VAL A 37 -18.10 0.03 -8.87
C VAL A 37 -19.38 0.61 -9.47
N PRO A 38 -19.86 1.77 -8.97
CA PRO A 38 -21.10 2.34 -9.45
C PRO A 38 -20.98 2.73 -10.92
N PHE A 39 -22.00 2.44 -11.72
CA PHE A 39 -22.01 2.82 -13.13
C PHE A 39 -22.26 4.32 -13.27
N ILE A 40 -21.43 5.02 -14.06
CA ILE A 40 -21.64 6.44 -14.39
C ILE A 40 -22.59 6.50 -15.59
N ASN A 41 -23.81 6.98 -15.35
CA ASN A 41 -24.80 7.11 -16.42
C ASN A 41 -24.52 8.37 -17.24
N SER A 42 -23.91 8.20 -18.41
CA SER A 42 -23.64 9.28 -19.36
C SER A 42 -23.88 8.83 -20.80
N SER A 43 -23.97 9.80 -21.71
CA SER A 43 -24.10 9.54 -23.14
C SER A 43 -22.87 8.87 -23.75
N ASN A 44 -21.73 8.92 -23.07
CA ASN A 44 -20.44 8.44 -23.55
C ASN A 44 -20.11 7.10 -22.90
N LEU A 45 -20.73 6.04 -23.39
CA LEU A 45 -20.57 4.69 -22.83
C LEU A 45 -19.18 4.08 -23.11
N VAL A 46 -18.54 4.48 -24.23
CA VAL A 46 -17.25 3.95 -24.68
C VAL A 46 -16.42 5.08 -25.28
N ILE A 47 -15.11 5.07 -25.03
CA ILE A 47 -14.14 5.96 -25.67
C ILE A 47 -13.32 5.18 -26.71
N ASN A 48 -13.23 5.72 -27.92
CA ASN A 48 -12.49 5.06 -28.99
C ASN A 48 -10.98 5.16 -28.77
N SER A 49 -10.23 4.16 -29.25
CA SER A 49 -8.77 4.12 -29.13
C SER A 49 -8.05 5.33 -29.72
N THR A 50 -8.62 5.93 -30.77
CA THR A 50 -8.13 7.18 -31.37
C THR A 50 -8.23 8.36 -30.42
N ASP A 51 -9.31 8.45 -29.66
CA ASP A 51 -9.54 9.55 -28.73
C ASP A 51 -8.72 9.36 -27.45
N ILE A 52 -8.56 8.12 -26.98
CA ILE A 52 -7.59 7.80 -25.93
C ILE A 52 -6.18 8.26 -26.31
N ASN A 53 -5.73 7.98 -27.53
CA ASN A 53 -4.39 8.40 -27.98
C ASN A 53 -4.27 9.94 -28.07
N LYS A 54 -5.34 10.65 -28.45
CA LYS A 54 -5.37 12.12 -28.42
C LYS A 54 -5.27 12.64 -26.98
N VAL A 55 -6.04 12.07 -26.06
CA VAL A 55 -6.01 12.39 -24.62
C VAL A 55 -4.58 12.21 -24.09
N ILE A 56 -3.99 11.03 -24.33
CA ILE A 56 -2.62 10.72 -23.89
C ILE A 56 -1.64 11.78 -24.40
N ARG A 57 -1.70 12.13 -25.69
CA ARG A 57 -0.81 13.12 -26.29
C ARG A 57 -1.02 14.53 -25.73
N GLN A 58 -2.27 14.94 -25.51
CA GLN A 58 -2.58 16.24 -24.91
C GLN A 58 -2.03 16.34 -23.48
N PHE A 59 -2.31 15.35 -22.63
CA PHE A 59 -1.83 15.34 -21.25
C PHE A 59 -0.31 15.13 -21.14
N GLN A 60 0.30 14.43 -22.11
CA GLN A 60 1.77 14.37 -22.22
C GLN A 60 2.38 15.76 -22.37
N VAL A 61 1.81 16.59 -23.25
CA VAL A 61 2.27 17.96 -23.46
C VAL A 61 2.00 18.81 -22.23
N MET A 62 0.78 18.77 -21.69
CA MET A 62 0.39 19.56 -20.52
C MET A 62 1.23 19.26 -19.27
N PHE A 63 1.69 18.02 -19.11
CA PHE A 63 2.54 17.62 -17.99
C PHE A 63 4.04 17.71 -18.27
N ASN A 64 4.46 18.31 -19.39
CA ASN A 64 5.85 18.44 -19.81
C ASN A 64 6.58 17.08 -19.91
N LEU A 65 5.91 16.07 -20.46
CA LEU A 65 6.41 14.71 -20.67
C LEU A 65 6.78 14.43 -22.14
N ASN A 66 7.05 15.46 -22.94
CA ASN A 66 7.35 15.33 -24.38
C ASN A 66 8.55 14.40 -24.67
N ASP A 67 9.50 14.38 -23.74
CA ASP A 67 10.68 13.54 -23.78
C ASP A 67 10.41 12.05 -23.52
N TYR A 68 9.22 11.70 -23.03
CA TYR A 68 8.85 10.36 -22.64
C TYR A 68 7.93 9.70 -23.66
N GLN A 69 8.23 8.46 -24.04
CA GLN A 69 7.30 7.64 -24.83
C GLN A 69 6.24 7.04 -23.91
N ILE A 70 4.96 7.29 -24.19
CA ILE A 70 3.84 6.68 -23.46
C ILE A 70 3.39 5.42 -24.20
N ILE A 71 3.43 4.29 -23.51
CA ILE A 71 3.09 2.96 -24.03
C ILE A 71 1.82 2.50 -23.33
N TYR A 72 0.69 2.57 -24.02
CA TYR A 72 -0.61 2.07 -23.55
C TYR A 72 -0.87 0.68 -24.14
N THR A 73 -0.63 -0.38 -23.37
CA THR A 73 -0.61 -1.76 -23.88
C THR A 73 -1.32 -2.74 -22.95
N ASP A 74 -1.84 -3.81 -23.53
CA ASP A 74 -2.28 -4.98 -22.77
C ASP A 74 -1.05 -5.63 -22.12
N THR A 75 -1.14 -5.92 -20.83
CA THR A 75 -0.06 -6.55 -20.07
C THR A 75 -0.65 -7.62 -19.17
N ASP A 76 -0.01 -8.79 -19.10
CA ASP A 76 -0.47 -9.91 -18.27
C ASP A 76 -0.58 -9.55 -16.78
N ASN A 77 0.22 -8.57 -16.33
CA ASN A 77 0.22 -8.08 -14.96
C ASN A 77 -0.03 -6.58 -14.90
N MET A 78 -0.87 -6.14 -13.96
CA MET A 78 -1.11 -4.72 -13.72
C MET A 78 0.19 -4.01 -13.32
N ILE A 79 0.51 -2.92 -14.03
CA ILE A 79 1.67 -2.10 -13.70
C ILE A 79 1.34 -1.28 -12.46
N LYS A 80 2.18 -1.39 -11.41
CA LYS A 80 1.98 -0.65 -10.15
C LYS A 80 2.11 0.87 -10.38
N VAL A 81 1.26 1.66 -9.70
CA VAL A 81 1.17 3.13 -9.80
C VAL A 81 2.53 3.83 -9.76
N TYR A 82 3.41 3.44 -8.84
CA TYR A 82 4.73 4.06 -8.67
C TYR A 82 5.88 3.37 -9.42
N LYS A 83 5.60 2.40 -10.29
CA LYS A 83 6.59 1.64 -11.08
C LYS A 83 6.31 1.71 -12.59
N ASN A 84 5.47 2.65 -13.03
CA ASN A 84 5.10 2.81 -14.43
C ASN A 84 6.12 3.59 -15.27
N ILE A 85 7.13 4.22 -14.64
CA ILE A 85 8.15 5.01 -15.33
C ILE A 85 9.50 4.30 -15.40
N ASN A 86 10.07 4.23 -16.60
CA ASN A 86 11.45 3.86 -16.85
C ASN A 86 12.24 5.12 -17.24
N LYS A 87 12.99 5.67 -16.28
CA LYS A 87 13.76 6.92 -16.48
C LYS A 87 14.90 6.75 -17.49
N ASN A 88 15.53 5.58 -17.55
CA ASN A 88 16.66 5.33 -18.43
C ASN A 88 16.22 5.25 -19.89
N LYS A 89 15.08 4.58 -20.15
CA LYS A 89 14.50 4.47 -21.49
C LYS A 89 13.56 5.64 -21.85
N LYS A 90 13.36 6.59 -20.93
CA LYS A 90 12.33 7.63 -21.01
C LYS A 90 10.97 7.07 -21.47
N GLN A 91 10.48 6.04 -20.78
CA GLN A 91 9.21 5.36 -21.11
C GLN A 91 8.25 5.41 -19.93
N ILE A 92 6.96 5.63 -20.22
CA ILE A 92 5.86 5.50 -19.27
C ILE A 92 4.93 4.41 -19.80
N ILE A 93 4.81 3.30 -19.06
CA ILE A 93 4.02 2.15 -19.48
C ILE A 93 2.74 2.10 -18.64
N ILE A 94 1.59 2.13 -19.32
CA ILE A 94 0.27 2.09 -18.70
C ILE A 94 -0.44 0.84 -19.21
N SER A 95 -0.87 -0.03 -18.30
CA SER A 95 -1.62 -1.23 -18.65
C SER A 95 -3.03 -0.88 -19.05
N LYS A 96 -3.52 -1.42 -20.16
CA LYS A 96 -4.93 -1.36 -20.56
C LYS A 96 -5.79 -2.17 -19.61
N TYR A 97 -7.00 -1.69 -19.35
CA TYR A 97 -7.98 -2.38 -18.52
C TYR A 97 -9.40 -2.06 -18.99
N ILE A 98 -10.34 -2.96 -18.68
CA ILE A 98 -11.76 -2.76 -18.98
C ILE A 98 -12.39 -2.04 -17.80
N PHE A 99 -12.86 -0.82 -18.02
CA PHE A 99 -13.50 0.00 -17.00
C PHE A 99 -15.02 -0.03 -17.14
N GLU A 100 -15.73 0.15 -16.03
CA GLU A 100 -17.19 0.22 -16.00
C GLU A 100 -17.73 1.52 -16.62
N SER A 101 -16.89 2.55 -16.83
CA SER A 101 -17.25 3.79 -17.51
C SER A 101 -16.03 4.52 -18.08
N VAL A 102 -16.27 5.40 -19.06
CA VAL A 102 -15.23 6.28 -19.64
C VAL A 102 -14.61 7.20 -18.59
N GLY A 103 -15.39 7.67 -17.63
CA GLY A 103 -14.89 8.51 -16.53
C GLY A 103 -13.79 7.83 -15.72
N TYR A 104 -13.96 6.54 -15.41
CA TYR A 104 -12.94 5.75 -14.69
C TYR A 104 -11.68 5.51 -15.53
N GLU A 105 -11.85 5.23 -16.83
CA GLU A 105 -10.71 5.07 -17.74
C GLU A 105 -9.90 6.36 -17.87
N LEU A 106 -10.57 7.51 -17.98
CA LEU A 106 -9.92 8.82 -18.03
C LEU A 106 -9.22 9.17 -16.72
N ASP A 107 -9.87 8.96 -15.58
CA ASP A 107 -9.23 9.16 -14.26
C ASP A 107 -8.00 8.25 -14.10
N TYR A 108 -8.10 7.00 -14.51
CA TYR A 108 -6.96 6.07 -14.54
C TYR A 108 -5.82 6.57 -15.43
N LEU A 109 -6.08 6.90 -16.70
CA LEU A 109 -5.06 7.35 -17.64
C LEU A 109 -4.38 8.65 -17.18
N ILE A 110 -5.17 9.67 -16.86
CA ILE A 110 -4.67 11.00 -16.50
C ILE A 110 -3.88 10.93 -15.20
N SER A 111 -4.37 10.20 -14.20
CA SER A 111 -3.64 10.03 -12.94
C SER A 111 -2.30 9.32 -13.12
N ARG A 112 -2.20 8.33 -14.00
CA ARG A 112 -0.94 7.64 -14.29
C ARG A 112 0.08 8.57 -14.91
N LEU A 113 -0.34 9.41 -15.85
CA LEU A 113 0.51 10.44 -16.45
C LEU A 113 0.92 11.51 -15.44
N TRP A 114 -0.04 11.98 -14.65
CA TRP A 114 0.21 12.99 -13.62
C TRP A 114 1.21 12.52 -12.57
N ILE A 115 1.02 11.30 -12.03
CA ILE A 115 1.95 10.71 -11.06
C ILE A 115 3.34 10.55 -11.68
N SER A 116 3.43 10.08 -12.93
CA SER A 116 4.71 9.98 -13.63
C SER A 116 5.38 11.35 -13.80
N ALA A 117 4.63 12.40 -14.17
CA ALA A 117 5.15 13.76 -14.27
C ALA A 117 5.71 14.26 -12.93
N LYS A 118 4.95 14.12 -11.85
CA LYS A 118 5.40 14.52 -10.51
C LYS A 118 6.62 13.70 -10.04
N GLN A 119 6.76 12.44 -10.45
CA GLN A 119 7.96 11.63 -10.20
C GLN A 119 9.20 12.08 -11.00
N VAL A 120 9.01 12.62 -12.21
CA VAL A 120 10.08 13.23 -13.01
C VAL A 120 10.52 14.54 -12.38
N GLN A 121 9.55 15.37 -11.99
CA GLN A 121 9.75 16.68 -11.33
C GLN A 121 10.27 16.56 -9.89
N LYS A 122 10.35 15.35 -9.33
CA LYS A 122 10.78 15.06 -7.95
C LYS A 122 9.91 15.77 -6.89
N ASP A 123 8.59 15.83 -7.12
CA ASP A 123 7.64 16.41 -6.16
C ASP A 123 7.74 15.70 -4.78
N ASN A 124 7.98 16.50 -3.74
CA ASN A 124 8.20 16.02 -2.38
C ASN A 124 6.96 15.33 -1.80
N LEU A 125 5.76 15.81 -2.14
CA LEU A 125 4.50 15.28 -1.60
C LEU A 125 4.23 13.87 -2.16
N ILE A 126 4.41 13.66 -3.46
CA ILE A 126 4.31 12.33 -4.09
C ILE A 126 5.41 11.39 -3.60
N ARG A 127 6.64 11.89 -3.43
CA ARG A 127 7.74 11.11 -2.87
C ARG A 127 7.43 10.64 -1.44
N THR A 128 6.93 11.54 -0.60
CA THR A 128 6.56 11.25 0.79
C THR A 128 5.45 10.20 0.83
N TYR A 129 4.42 10.37 0.01
CA TYR A 129 3.31 9.43 -0.05
C TYR A 129 3.73 8.03 -0.47
N ARG A 130 4.57 7.93 -1.50
CA ARG A 130 5.17 6.66 -1.93
C ARG A 130 5.93 5.98 -0.79
N ILE A 131 6.72 6.74 -0.02
CA ILE A 131 7.48 6.21 1.12
C ILE A 131 6.51 5.69 2.20
N THR A 132 5.46 6.44 2.53
CA THR A 132 4.50 6.06 3.57
C THR A 132 3.64 4.85 3.21
N ILE A 133 3.34 4.60 1.94
CA ILE A 133 2.51 3.44 1.55
C ILE A 133 3.33 2.20 1.23
N LEU A 134 4.53 2.36 0.65
CA LEU A 134 5.32 1.22 0.21
C LEU A 134 6.50 0.96 1.15
N THR A 135 7.38 1.93 1.31
CA THR A 135 8.69 1.70 1.96
C THR A 135 8.57 1.48 3.46
N ILE A 136 7.84 2.35 4.18
CA ILE A 136 7.71 2.23 5.63
C ILE A 136 6.95 0.96 6.04
N PRO A 137 5.77 0.64 5.46
CA PRO A 137 5.05 -0.59 5.80
C PRO A 137 5.86 -1.86 5.53
N THR A 138 6.54 -1.93 4.37
CA THR A 138 7.34 -3.13 4.04
C THR A 138 8.51 -3.31 5.00
N LEU A 139 9.21 -2.23 5.37
CA LEU A 139 10.28 -2.28 6.34
C LEU A 139 9.78 -2.68 7.74
N LEU A 140 8.65 -2.10 8.19
CA LEU A 140 8.04 -2.45 9.47
C LEU A 140 7.58 -3.90 9.52
N VAL A 141 6.99 -4.44 8.45
CA VAL A 141 6.61 -5.86 8.37
C VAL A 141 7.84 -6.77 8.41
N ILE A 142 8.94 -6.42 7.72
CA ILE A 142 10.19 -7.19 7.77
C ILE A 142 10.76 -7.20 9.19
N LEU A 143 10.83 -6.04 9.85
CA LEU A 143 11.33 -5.90 11.22
C LEU A 143 10.44 -6.65 12.22
N LEU A 144 9.11 -6.58 12.05
CA LEU A 144 8.16 -7.35 12.85
C LEU A 144 8.41 -8.85 12.71
N SER A 145 8.52 -9.35 11.48
CA SER A 145 8.82 -10.77 11.22
C SER A 145 10.14 -11.21 11.85
N LEU A 146 11.21 -10.42 11.72
CA LEU A 146 12.50 -10.71 12.35
C LEU A 146 12.40 -10.73 13.88
N SER A 147 11.70 -9.77 14.48
CA SER A 147 11.50 -9.73 15.94
C SER A 147 10.69 -10.92 16.44
N MET A 148 9.64 -11.33 15.72
CA MET A 148 8.83 -12.50 16.06
C MET A 148 9.63 -13.79 15.92
N CYS A 149 10.39 -13.96 14.83
CA CYS A 149 11.29 -15.11 14.68
C CYS A 149 12.31 -15.20 15.82
N GLY A 150 12.91 -14.06 16.21
CA GLY A 150 13.83 -14.00 17.35
C GLY A 150 13.14 -14.39 18.68
N ASN A 151 11.91 -13.94 18.88
CA ASN A 151 11.12 -14.26 20.06
C ASN A 151 10.75 -15.76 20.13
N PHE A 152 10.29 -16.34 19.02
CA PHE A 152 10.03 -17.77 18.91
C PHE A 152 11.29 -18.61 19.12
N PHE A 153 12.42 -18.18 18.56
CA PHE A 153 13.70 -18.85 18.78
C PHE A 153 14.07 -18.88 20.26
N LEU A 154 14.00 -17.74 20.97
CA LEU A 154 14.30 -17.70 22.39
C LEU A 154 13.33 -18.55 23.22
N PHE A 155 12.05 -18.57 22.85
CA PHE A 155 11.03 -19.39 23.51
C PHE A 155 11.34 -20.88 23.37
N ILE A 156 11.60 -21.35 22.14
CA ILE A 156 11.95 -22.76 21.87
C ILE A 156 13.26 -23.13 22.57
N TYR A 157 14.27 -22.26 22.49
CA TYR A 157 15.55 -22.47 23.15
C TYR A 157 15.38 -22.63 24.65
N ASN A 158 14.58 -21.77 25.29
CA ASN A 158 14.26 -21.90 26.71
C ASN A 158 13.55 -23.23 27.01
N ALA A 159 12.54 -23.59 26.21
CA ALA A 159 11.76 -24.81 26.42
C ALA A 159 12.57 -26.12 26.26
N ILE A 160 13.66 -26.09 25.50
CA ILE A 160 14.54 -27.26 25.29
C ILE A 160 15.62 -27.36 26.39
N THR A 161 16.12 -26.21 26.84
CA THR A 161 17.34 -26.17 27.66
C THR A 161 17.09 -25.84 29.12
N ASP A 162 15.92 -25.31 29.46
CA ASP A 162 15.55 -24.75 30.77
C ASP A 162 16.55 -23.73 31.32
N ILE A 163 17.44 -23.18 30.46
CA ILE A 163 18.56 -22.32 30.86
C ILE A 163 18.07 -21.00 31.46
N PHE A 164 16.88 -20.51 31.08
CA PHE A 164 16.35 -19.25 31.62
C PHE A 164 15.44 -19.45 32.84
N GLU A 165 15.21 -20.69 33.28
CA GLU A 165 14.57 -21.00 34.56
C GLU A 165 15.59 -20.96 35.68
N VAL A 166 15.70 -19.82 36.35
CA VAL A 166 16.57 -19.68 37.52
C VAL A 166 15.92 -20.42 38.70
N ASN A 167 16.19 -21.72 38.82
CA ASN A 167 16.01 -22.43 40.07
C ASN A 167 17.14 -21.99 41.03
N ASN A 168 16.74 -21.44 42.19
CA ASN A 168 17.55 -20.66 43.13
C ASN A 168 18.74 -21.36 43.81
N LEU A 169 19.32 -22.45 43.29
CA LEU A 169 20.15 -23.36 44.10
C LEU A 169 21.55 -23.73 43.62
N THR A 170 22.17 -23.08 42.62
CA THR A 170 23.59 -23.41 42.31
C THR A 170 24.47 -22.21 41.93
N SER A 171 25.75 -22.34 42.30
CA SER A 171 26.89 -21.42 42.11
C SER A 171 27.22 -21.06 40.65
N ASN A 172 26.45 -21.56 39.67
CA ASN A 172 26.59 -21.25 38.24
C ASN A 172 25.91 -19.94 37.80
N GLN A 173 25.27 -19.21 38.71
CA GLN A 173 24.54 -17.97 38.42
C GLN A 173 25.41 -16.86 37.78
N ASN A 174 26.70 -16.77 38.11
CA ASN A 174 27.58 -15.71 37.61
C ASN A 174 27.90 -15.83 36.10
N ASN A 175 27.98 -17.05 35.55
CA ASN A 175 28.23 -17.25 34.12
C ASN A 175 26.95 -17.12 33.28
N MET A 176 25.79 -17.52 33.80
CA MET A 176 24.50 -17.42 33.08
C MET A 176 23.97 -15.99 32.98
N ASN A 177 24.16 -15.15 34.00
CA ASN A 177 23.77 -13.73 33.98
C ASN A 177 24.53 -12.92 32.89
N ASN A 178 25.69 -13.42 32.44
CA ASN A 178 26.50 -12.83 31.38
C ASN A 178 26.12 -13.27 29.96
N SER A 179 25.28 -14.29 29.81
CA SER A 179 24.82 -14.72 28.48
C SER A 179 23.95 -13.64 27.84
N PHE A 180 24.35 -13.21 26.63
CA PHE A 180 23.60 -12.22 25.85
C PHE A 180 22.15 -12.66 25.60
N LEU A 181 21.92 -13.95 25.33
CA LEU A 181 20.58 -14.52 25.10
C LEU A 181 19.69 -14.40 26.34
N TYR A 182 20.24 -14.62 27.53
CA TYR A 182 19.50 -14.46 28.78
C TYR A 182 19.08 -13.00 29.01
N LYS A 183 19.94 -12.03 28.66
CA LYS A 183 19.58 -10.60 28.74
C LYS A 183 18.43 -10.25 27.79
N LEU A 184 18.46 -10.75 26.55
CA LEU A 184 17.36 -10.57 25.59
C LEU A 184 16.04 -11.12 26.11
N TRP A 185 16.08 -12.30 26.75
CA TRP A 185 14.91 -12.93 27.37
C TRP A 185 14.41 -12.19 28.61
N LYS A 186 15.30 -11.90 29.57
CA LYS A 186 14.96 -11.23 30.84
C LYS A 186 14.31 -9.86 30.60
N TYR A 187 14.84 -9.08 29.66
CA TYR A 187 14.31 -7.77 29.31
C TYR A 187 13.22 -7.82 28.23
N MET A 188 12.85 -9.00 27.73
CA MET A 188 11.74 -9.19 26.80
C MET A 188 11.88 -8.34 25.53
N ILE A 189 13.13 -8.12 25.08
CA ILE A 189 13.45 -7.12 24.07
C ILE A 189 12.68 -7.36 22.77
N PHE A 190 12.61 -8.61 22.32
CA PHE A 190 11.87 -8.94 21.10
C PHE A 190 10.35 -8.77 21.25
N ASN A 191 9.77 -9.08 22.41
CA ASN A 191 8.36 -8.84 22.67
C ASN A 191 8.00 -7.35 22.56
N TYR A 192 8.80 -6.48 23.17
CA TYR A 192 8.59 -5.02 23.10
C TYR A 192 8.83 -4.47 21.69
N LEU A 193 9.84 -4.97 20.98
CA LEU A 193 10.09 -4.59 19.59
C LEU A 193 8.91 -4.98 18.68
N SER A 194 8.39 -6.20 18.78
CA SER A 194 7.23 -6.64 18.00
C SER A 194 6.01 -5.76 18.26
N PHE A 195 5.71 -5.48 19.53
CA PHE A 195 4.61 -4.60 19.91
C PHE A 195 4.80 -3.17 19.37
N SER A 196 6.00 -2.62 19.49
CA SER A 196 6.33 -1.28 18.97
C SER A 196 6.15 -1.21 17.45
N PHE A 197 6.59 -2.23 16.70
CA PHE A 197 6.43 -2.24 15.24
C PHE A 197 4.96 -2.35 14.81
N ILE A 198 4.13 -3.08 15.55
CA ILE A 198 2.68 -3.13 15.33
C ILE A 198 2.07 -1.74 15.51
N ILE A 199 2.40 -1.03 16.59
CA ILE A 199 1.92 0.34 16.81
C ILE A 199 2.38 1.28 15.70
N CYS A 200 3.66 1.21 15.30
CA CYS A 200 4.20 2.01 14.21
C CYS A 200 3.47 1.76 12.88
N LEU A 201 3.02 0.52 12.60
CA LEU A 201 2.21 0.21 11.41
C LEU A 201 0.88 0.98 11.43
N PHE A 202 0.17 0.98 12.56
CA PHE A 202 -1.10 1.72 12.70
C PHE A 202 -0.90 3.23 12.58
N ILE A 203 0.14 3.78 13.21
CA ILE A 203 0.49 5.21 13.11
C ILE A 203 0.81 5.58 11.66
N ASN A 204 1.61 4.77 10.97
CA ASN A 204 1.95 5.02 9.57
C ASN A 204 0.72 4.92 8.66
N TYR A 205 -0.21 4.00 8.93
CA TYR A 205 -1.48 3.92 8.22
C TYR A 205 -2.30 5.21 8.37
N TYR A 206 -2.43 5.73 9.60
CA TYR A 206 -3.12 7.01 9.84
C TYR A 206 -2.45 8.19 9.11
N ILE A 207 -1.11 8.30 9.20
CA ILE A 207 -0.36 9.33 8.48
C ILE A 207 -0.58 9.24 6.97
N SER A 208 -0.62 8.01 6.42
CA SER A 208 -0.86 7.81 4.99
C SER A 208 -2.21 8.37 4.55
N ILE A 209 -3.27 8.22 5.35
CA ILE A 209 -4.61 8.75 5.05
C ILE A 209 -4.59 10.28 4.98
N VAL A 210 -3.91 10.92 5.93
CA VAL A 210 -3.77 12.39 5.92
C VAL A 210 -3.05 12.87 4.67
N ILE A 211 -1.96 12.18 4.28
CA ILE A 211 -1.22 12.53 3.06
C ILE A 211 -2.06 12.26 1.81
N LYS A 212 -2.78 11.14 1.75
CA LYS A 212 -3.70 10.83 0.63
C LYS A 212 -4.66 11.98 0.39
N ASN A 213 -5.35 12.45 1.43
CA ASN A 213 -6.31 13.54 1.28
C ASN A 213 -5.67 14.81 0.70
N LYS A 214 -4.43 15.13 1.11
CA LYS A 214 -3.68 16.25 0.54
C LYS A 214 -3.32 16.03 -0.93
N ILE A 215 -2.94 14.82 -1.30
CA ILE A 215 -2.61 14.46 -2.69
C ILE A 215 -3.86 14.48 -3.58
N GLU A 216 -4.97 13.95 -3.09
CA GLU A 216 -6.25 13.93 -3.80
C GLU A 216 -6.75 15.34 -4.13
N LEU A 217 -6.64 16.27 -3.16
CA LEU A 217 -6.96 17.68 -3.37
C LEU A 217 -6.03 18.32 -4.40
N TYR A 218 -4.72 18.12 -4.26
CA TYR A 218 -3.73 18.65 -5.19
C TYR A 218 -3.93 18.13 -6.63
N TYR A 219 -4.24 16.84 -6.77
CA TYR A 219 -4.55 16.23 -8.05
C TYR A 219 -5.83 16.83 -8.65
N ASN A 220 -6.91 16.95 -7.87
CA ASN A 220 -8.16 17.52 -8.36
C ASN A 220 -8.00 18.98 -8.79
N ASP A 221 -7.27 19.80 -8.02
CA ASP A 221 -7.08 21.22 -8.32
C ASP A 221 -6.31 21.45 -9.62
N GLU A 222 -5.27 20.62 -9.89
CA GLU A 222 -4.51 20.69 -11.13
C GLU A 222 -5.28 20.08 -12.31
N VAL A 223 -5.83 18.87 -12.13
CA VAL A 223 -6.37 18.09 -13.25
C VAL A 223 -7.78 18.52 -13.62
N SER A 224 -8.63 18.93 -12.68
CA SER A 224 -10.00 19.33 -13.01
C SER A 224 -10.03 20.52 -13.97
N LYS A 225 -9.09 21.46 -13.85
CA LYS A 225 -8.96 22.62 -14.75
C LYS A 225 -8.49 22.20 -16.14
N LEU A 226 -7.56 21.25 -16.20
CA LEU A 226 -7.04 20.73 -17.46
C LEU A 226 -8.13 19.96 -18.20
N VAL A 227 -8.88 19.10 -17.50
CA VAL A 227 -9.99 18.33 -18.08
C VAL A 227 -11.09 19.24 -18.61
N SER A 228 -11.54 20.24 -17.84
CA SER A 228 -12.56 21.19 -18.33
C SER A 228 -12.10 21.95 -19.58
N SER A 229 -10.79 22.24 -19.71
CA SER A 229 -10.27 22.96 -20.88
C SER A 229 -9.98 22.09 -22.11
N SER A 230 -9.72 20.80 -21.93
CA SER A 230 -9.22 19.91 -23.00
C SER A 230 -10.19 18.80 -23.40
N LEU A 231 -11.09 18.42 -22.49
CA LEU A 231 -12.02 17.31 -22.61
C LEU A 231 -13.41 17.70 -22.10
N GLU A 232 -13.94 18.83 -22.58
CA GLU A 232 -15.24 19.38 -22.15
C GLU A 232 -16.37 18.33 -22.25
N MET A 233 -16.38 17.52 -23.32
CA MET A 233 -17.35 16.43 -23.53
C MET A 233 -17.33 15.34 -22.43
N TYR A 234 -16.19 15.15 -21.76
CA TYR A 234 -16.00 14.11 -20.74
C TYR A 234 -15.88 14.68 -19.32
N GLU A 235 -16.08 15.99 -19.15
CA GLU A 235 -15.88 16.65 -17.85
C GLU A 235 -16.80 16.10 -16.77
N TYR A 236 -18.07 15.86 -17.11
CA TYR A 236 -19.05 15.26 -16.20
C TYR A 236 -18.63 13.86 -15.76
N ASP A 237 -18.21 13.01 -16.70
CA ASP A 237 -17.80 11.63 -16.44
C ASP A 237 -16.56 11.58 -15.55
N PHE A 238 -15.58 12.43 -15.84
CA PHE A 238 -14.40 12.58 -15.01
C PHE A 238 -14.77 13.03 -13.60
N LYS A 239 -15.57 14.10 -13.44
CA LYS A 239 -16.00 14.59 -12.12
C LYS A 239 -16.74 13.51 -11.31
N ALA A 240 -17.65 12.77 -11.94
CA ALA A 240 -18.36 11.66 -11.29
C ALA A 240 -17.38 10.55 -10.83
N ALA A 241 -16.40 10.20 -11.67
CA ALA A 241 -15.34 9.25 -11.30
C ALA A 241 -14.52 9.74 -10.10
N ARG A 242 -14.20 11.05 -10.06
CA ARG A 242 -13.49 11.68 -8.94
C ARG A 242 -14.30 11.66 -7.64
N VAL A 243 -15.61 11.94 -7.69
CA VAL A 243 -16.48 11.85 -6.50
C VAL A 243 -16.46 10.43 -5.92
N TYR A 244 -16.53 9.42 -6.78
CA TYR A 244 -16.40 8.02 -6.36
C TYR A 244 -15.01 7.73 -5.75
N ALA A 245 -13.91 8.13 -6.42
CA ALA A 245 -12.56 7.91 -5.90
C ALA A 245 -12.33 8.57 -4.53
N LEU A 246 -12.83 9.80 -4.33
CA LEU A 246 -12.75 10.54 -3.07
C LEU A 246 -13.58 9.90 -1.95
N SER A 247 -14.67 9.19 -2.29
CA SER A 247 -15.47 8.48 -1.28
C SER A 247 -14.69 7.34 -0.61
N ILE A 248 -13.69 6.79 -1.31
CA ILE A 248 -12.81 5.73 -0.80
C ILE A 248 -11.71 6.38 0.02
N ARG A 249 -11.88 6.41 1.34
CA ARG A 249 -10.91 7.03 2.28
C ARG A 249 -9.63 6.21 2.50
N TRP A 250 -9.64 4.94 2.10
CA TRP A 250 -8.58 3.99 2.37
C TRP A 250 -7.38 4.28 1.47
N THR A 251 -6.16 4.31 2.02
CA THR A 251 -4.92 4.42 1.22
C THR A 251 -4.46 3.08 0.68
N TYR A 252 -4.67 2.05 1.49
CA TYR A 252 -4.34 0.68 1.21
C TYR A 252 -5.55 -0.19 1.57
N ILE A 253 -6.03 -0.97 0.60
CA ILE A 253 -7.07 -1.96 0.80
C ILE A 253 -6.35 -3.31 0.93
N PRO A 254 -6.26 -3.88 2.14
CA PRO A 254 -5.58 -5.15 2.34
C PRO A 254 -6.42 -6.28 1.71
N VAL A 255 -6.03 -6.76 0.54
CA VAL A 255 -6.74 -7.83 -0.17
C VAL A 255 -5.81 -9.01 -0.42
N PHE A 256 -6.28 -10.23 -0.17
CA PHE A 256 -5.61 -11.44 -0.63
C PHE A 256 -5.79 -11.57 -2.14
N LYS A 257 -4.67 -11.48 -2.86
CA LYS A 257 -4.65 -11.59 -4.33
C LYS A 257 -4.66 -13.06 -4.72
N ILE A 258 -5.83 -13.55 -5.07
CA ILE A 258 -6.06 -14.90 -5.58
C ILE A 258 -5.57 -14.97 -7.04
N ASN A 259 -5.40 -16.17 -7.62
CA ASN A 259 -5.05 -16.34 -9.03
C ASN A 259 -5.99 -15.52 -9.94
N ASN A 260 -5.43 -14.87 -10.96
CA ASN A 260 -6.15 -14.01 -11.90
C ASN A 260 -6.88 -12.80 -11.28
N PHE A 261 -6.46 -12.36 -10.07
CA PHE A 261 -7.02 -11.19 -9.41
C PHE A 261 -7.06 -9.95 -10.32
N TRP A 262 -5.96 -9.69 -11.03
CA TRP A 262 -5.84 -8.48 -11.85
C TRP A 262 -6.74 -8.48 -13.08
N THR A 263 -7.04 -9.65 -13.64
CA THR A 263 -7.89 -9.74 -14.83
C THR A 263 -9.36 -9.73 -14.46
N ASN A 264 -9.75 -10.47 -13.42
CA ASN A 264 -11.16 -10.80 -13.16
C ASN A 264 -11.78 -10.06 -11.96
N HIS A 265 -10.94 -9.52 -11.06
CA HIS A 265 -11.41 -9.01 -9.77
C HIS A 265 -10.92 -7.59 -9.46
N TYR A 266 -10.05 -7.03 -10.30
CA TYR A 266 -9.59 -5.67 -10.11
C TYR A 266 -10.73 -4.68 -10.33
N LYS A 267 -10.85 -3.75 -9.40
CA LYS A 267 -11.84 -2.68 -9.40
C LYS A 267 -11.10 -1.37 -9.22
N TRP A 268 -11.46 -0.38 -10.04
CA TRP A 268 -10.91 0.96 -9.87
C TRP A 268 -11.38 1.51 -8.52
N THR A 269 -10.44 1.97 -7.70
CA THR A 269 -10.69 2.53 -6.36
C THR A 269 -10.05 3.91 -6.20
N GLY A 270 -9.76 4.54 -7.33
CA GLY A 270 -9.04 5.80 -7.41
C GLY A 270 -7.52 5.63 -7.53
N PRO A 271 -6.83 6.72 -7.91
CA PRO A 271 -5.42 6.70 -8.30
C PRO A 271 -4.44 6.61 -7.14
N PHE A 272 -4.86 7.03 -5.95
CA PHE A 272 -4.04 7.02 -4.75
C PHE A 272 -4.40 5.89 -3.80
N THR A 273 -5.23 4.94 -4.23
CA THR A 273 -5.57 3.75 -3.45
C THR A 273 -4.77 2.55 -3.97
N ILE A 274 -4.03 1.88 -3.08
CA ILE A 274 -3.34 0.64 -3.42
C ILE A 274 -4.17 -0.55 -2.95
N VAL A 275 -4.40 -1.48 -3.87
CA VAL A 275 -4.97 -2.81 -3.60
C VAL A 275 -3.86 -3.85 -3.70
#